data_AF-A0A9D6XZN2-F1
#
_entry.id   AF-A0A9D6XZN2-F1
#
_cell.length_a   1.000
_cell.length_b   1.000
_cell.length_c   1.000
_cell.angle_alpha   90.00
_cell.angle_beta   90.00
_cell.angle_gamma   90.00
#
_symmetry.space_group_name_H-M   'P 1'
#
loop_
_entity.id
_entity.type
_entity.pdbx_description
1 polymer ?
#
loop_
_entity_poly.entity_id
_entity_poly.type
_entity_poly.pdbx_seq_one_letter_code
_entity_poly.pdbx_strand_id
1 'polypeptide(L)'
;MSKTAARNISRCRACGSTRLEKFLSLGNCPPSNSFIRKENLGRESSYPLETFFCHDCALVQLGVVVPREEMFLDYVYVSSTSRTLSAHLAGLAETIVR
;
A
#
# COMPACT_ATOMS: atom_id res chain seq x y z
N MET A 1 11.29 -19.78 2.38
CA MET A 1 11.50 -18.32 2.31
C MET A 1 10.76 -17.71 3.49
N SER A 2 11.48 -17.07 4.42
CA SER A 2 10.89 -16.55 5.66
C SER A 2 9.90 -15.44 5.33
N LYS A 3 8.63 -15.60 5.71
CA LYS A 3 7.63 -14.52 5.59
C LYS A 3 8.04 -13.43 6.58
N THR A 4 8.52 -12.30 6.07
CA THR A 4 8.74 -11.11 6.90
C THR A 4 7.39 -10.71 7.52
N ALA A 5 7.36 -10.37 8.80
CA ALA A 5 6.12 -9.95 9.46
C ALA A 5 5.77 -8.49 9.12
N ALA A 6 4.50 -8.12 9.21
CA ALA A 6 4.08 -6.73 9.10
C ALA A 6 4.75 -5.86 10.17
N ARG A 7 5.15 -4.64 9.80
CA ARG A 7 5.94 -3.76 10.67
C ARG A 7 5.22 -2.47 11.00
N ASN A 8 5.12 -2.12 12.28
CA ASN A 8 4.60 -0.82 12.71
C ASN A 8 5.58 0.32 12.40
N ILE A 9 5.04 1.48 12.03
CA ILE A 9 5.76 2.71 11.76
C ILE A 9 5.73 3.60 13.00
N SER A 10 6.90 3.98 13.50
CA SER A 10 7.06 4.93 14.61
C SER A 10 7.69 6.27 14.19
N ARG A 11 8.09 6.40 12.91
CA ARG A 11 8.76 7.57 12.35
C ARG A 11 8.26 7.85 10.95
N CYS A 12 8.14 9.14 10.61
CA CYS A 12 7.76 9.59 9.28
C CYS A 12 8.75 9.06 8.25
N ARG A 13 8.24 8.43 7.18
CA ARG A 13 9.09 7.85 6.12
C ARG A 13 9.86 8.89 5.30
N ALA A 14 9.36 10.12 5.19
CA ALA A 14 10.01 11.17 4.42
C ALA A 14 11.07 11.93 5.23
N CYS A 15 10.75 12.37 6.45
CA CYS A 15 11.62 13.25 7.24
C CYS A 15 12.17 12.64 8.53
N GLY A 16 11.77 11.42 8.91
CA GLY A 16 12.24 10.74 10.13
C GLY A 16 11.64 11.23 11.45
N SER A 17 10.78 12.24 11.42
CA SER A 17 10.09 12.80 12.59
C SER A 17 9.24 11.76 13.33
N THR A 18 9.14 11.88 14.65
CA THR A 18 8.23 11.11 15.51
C THR A 18 6.91 11.84 15.78
N ARG A 19 6.73 13.07 15.28
CA ARG A 19 5.49 13.86 15.42
C ARG A 19 4.42 13.38 14.45
N LEU A 20 3.92 12.17 14.69
CA LEU A 20 2.86 11.53 13.92
C LEU A 20 1.55 11.53 14.72
N GLU A 21 0.48 12.03 14.13
CA GLU A 21 -0.87 11.98 14.69
C GLU A 21 -1.72 10.96 13.91
N LYS A 22 -2.29 9.97 14.60
CA LYS A 22 -3.29 9.09 14.00
C LYS A 22 -4.61 9.85 13.90
N PHE A 23 -5.09 10.09 12.68
CA PHE A 23 -6.34 10.84 12.46
C PHE A 23 -7.49 9.98 11.89
N LEU A 24 -7.20 8.81 11.34
CA LEU A 24 -8.23 7.87 10.86
C LEU A 24 -7.77 6.42 11.02
N SER A 25 -8.66 5.58 11.57
CA SER A 25 -8.52 4.13 11.68
C SER A 25 -9.75 3.45 11.07
N LEU A 26 -9.52 2.53 10.15
CA LEU A 26 -10.56 1.73 9.47
C LEU A 26 -10.66 0.31 10.03
N GLY A 27 -9.95 0.01 11.12
CA GLY A 27 -9.89 -1.32 11.72
C GLY A 27 -8.94 -2.26 10.98
N ASN A 28 -9.13 -3.58 11.17
CA ASN A 28 -8.34 -4.60 10.49
C ASN A 28 -8.94 -4.91 9.12
N CYS A 29 -8.15 -4.76 8.06
CA CYS A 29 -8.56 -5.02 6.68
C CYS A 29 -7.62 -6.04 6.01
N PRO A 30 -8.15 -6.94 5.18
CA PRO A 30 -7.32 -7.80 4.34
C PRO A 30 -6.66 -7.00 3.20
N PRO A 31 -5.57 -7.50 2.58
CA PRO A 31 -4.99 -6.89 1.39
C PRO A 31 -6.00 -6.85 0.24
N SER A 32 -6.16 -5.67 -0.40
CA SER A 32 -7.22 -5.43 -1.40
C SER A 32 -7.17 -6.35 -2.62
N ASN A 33 -5.98 -6.82 -2.99
CA ASN A 33 -5.74 -7.63 -4.19
C ASN A 33 -5.54 -9.12 -3.88
N SER A 34 -5.77 -9.54 -2.62
CA SER A 34 -5.60 -10.93 -2.19
C SER A 34 -6.89 -11.72 -2.35
N PHE A 35 -7.28 -12.00 -3.58
CA PHE A 35 -8.44 -12.84 -3.87
C PHE A 35 -8.22 -14.28 -3.40
N ILE A 36 -9.15 -14.82 -2.63
CA ILE A 36 -9.05 -16.17 -2.07
C ILE A 36 -10.07 -17.12 -2.68
N ARG A 37 -9.76 -18.42 -2.63
CA ARG A 37 -10.71 -19.49 -2.92
C ARG A 37 -11.68 -19.69 -1.76
N LYS A 38 -12.85 -20.26 -2.05
CA LYS A 38 -13.91 -20.49 -1.07
C LYS A 38 -13.44 -21.35 0.11
N GLU A 39 -12.57 -22.33 -0.14
CA GLU A 39 -11.99 -23.20 0.89
C GLU A 39 -11.12 -22.46 1.92
N ASN A 40 -10.69 -21.22 1.62
CA ASN A 40 -9.81 -20.41 2.46
C ASN A 40 -10.54 -19.26 3.17
N LEU A 41 -11.87 -19.19 3.09
CA LEU A 41 -12.66 -18.19 3.81
C LEU A 41 -12.34 -18.22 5.31
N GLY A 42 -12.14 -17.05 5.90
CA GLY A 42 -11.78 -16.91 7.32
C GLY A 42 -10.32 -17.22 7.67
N ARG A 43 -9.48 -17.56 6.69
CA ARG A 43 -8.02 -17.74 6.86
C ARG A 43 -7.22 -16.57 6.26
N GLU A 44 -7.90 -15.48 5.95
CA GLU A 44 -7.33 -14.28 5.35
C GLU A 44 -6.41 -13.58 6.35
N SER A 45 -5.28 -13.09 5.85
CA SER A 45 -4.45 -12.19 6.65
C SER A 45 -5.15 -10.83 6.73
N SER A 46 -5.09 -10.19 7.89
CA SER A 46 -5.66 -8.85 8.10
C SER A 46 -4.69 -7.98 8.87
N TYR A 47 -4.69 -6.69 8.54
CA TYR A 47 -3.76 -5.71 9.10
C TYR A 47 -4.50 -4.45 9.53
N PRO A 48 -4.06 -3.78 10.62
CA PRO A 48 -4.60 -2.48 10.99
C PRO A 48 -4.41 -1.47 9.85
N LEU A 49 -5.52 -0.94 9.34
CA LEU A 49 -5.54 0.12 8.34
C LEU A 49 -5.71 1.46 9.05
N GLU A 50 -4.57 2.01 9.48
CA GLU A 50 -4.49 3.26 10.22
C GLU A 50 -3.65 4.28 9.46
N THR A 51 -4.09 5.54 9.47
CA THR A 51 -3.43 6.64 8.77
C THR A 51 -2.96 7.70 9.76
N PHE A 52 -1.76 8.20 9.48
CA PHE A 52 -1.03 9.13 10.32
C PHE A 52 -0.64 10.37 9.52
N PHE A 53 -0.80 11.54 10.12
CA PHE A 53 -0.33 12.82 9.59
C PHE A 53 0.97 13.22 10.28
N CYS A 54 1.99 13.62 9.50
CA CYS A 54 3.24 14.14 10.04
C CYS A 54 3.18 15.66 10.18
N HIS A 55 3.32 16.19 11.40
CA HIS A 55 3.28 17.63 11.63
C HIS A 55 4.52 18.40 11.16
N ASP A 56 5.61 17.72 10.80
CA ASP A 56 6.85 18.38 10.38
C ASP A 56 6.95 18.53 8.86
N CYS A 57 6.46 17.56 8.08
CA CYS A 57 6.55 17.59 6.61
C CYS A 57 5.21 17.40 5.89
N ALA A 58 4.10 17.35 6.62
CA ALA A 58 2.74 17.16 6.12
C ALA A 58 2.48 15.83 5.38
N LEU A 59 3.40 14.85 5.44
CA LEU A 59 3.16 13.53 4.85
C LEU A 59 2.04 12.79 5.58
N VAL A 60 1.02 12.38 4.83
CA VAL A 60 0.05 11.36 5.25
C VAL A 60 0.60 9.98 4.90
N GLN A 61 0.60 9.05 5.85
CA GLN A 61 1.13 7.69 5.67
C GLN A 61 0.38 6.63 6.47
N LEU A 62 0.54 5.37 6.07
CA LEU A 62 0.01 4.24 6.83
C LEU A 62 0.89 3.92 8.05
N GLY A 63 0.24 3.48 9.13
CA GLY A 63 0.89 3.06 10.38
C GLY A 63 1.54 1.67 10.32
N VAL A 64 1.17 0.84 9.34
CA VAL A 64 1.67 -0.53 9.18
C VAL A 64 2.28 -0.72 7.79
N VAL A 65 3.39 -1.45 7.73
CA VAL A 65 3.99 -1.93 6.48
C VAL A 65 3.67 -3.39 6.33
N VAL A 66 2.80 -3.73 5.38
CA VAL A 66 2.55 -5.12 4.98
C VAL A 66 3.78 -5.64 4.22
N PRO A 67 4.19 -6.90 4.42
CA PRO A 67 5.32 -7.51 3.70
C PRO A 67 5.14 -7.41 2.19
N ARG A 68 6.23 -7.10 1.47
CA ARG A 68 6.19 -6.94 0.01
C ARG A 68 5.84 -8.25 -0.68
N GLU A 69 6.31 -9.36 -0.12
CA GLU A 69 6.07 -10.70 -0.63
C GLU A 69 4.57 -11.03 -0.65
N GLU A 70 3.81 -10.51 0.31
CA GLU A 70 2.36 -10.71 0.38
C GLU A 70 1.60 -9.81 -0.59
N MET A 71 2.12 -8.62 -0.89
CA MET A 71 1.46 -7.68 -1.79
C MET A 71 1.77 -7.91 -3.27
N PHE A 72 2.98 -8.39 -3.60
CA PHE A 72 3.52 -8.27 -4.96
C PHE A 72 4.00 -9.58 -5.60
N LEU A 73 4.09 -10.71 -4.87
CA LEU A 73 4.49 -11.99 -5.49
C LEU A 73 3.43 -12.54 -6.44
N ASP A 74 2.16 -12.44 -6.05
CA ASP A 74 1.01 -12.84 -6.86
C ASP A 74 0.13 -11.62 -7.13
N TYR A 75 0.55 -10.81 -8.10
CA TYR A 75 -0.06 -9.51 -8.37
C TYR A 75 -1.03 -9.58 -9.55
N VAL A 76 -2.33 -9.49 -9.25
CA VAL A 76 -3.41 -9.69 -10.22
C VAL A 76 -3.74 -8.46 -11.08
N TYR A 77 -3.17 -7.28 -10.78
CA TYR A 77 -3.49 -6.05 -11.49
C TYR A 77 -2.60 -5.87 -12.73
N VAL A 78 -3.23 -5.84 -13.91
CA VAL A 78 -2.56 -5.70 -15.22
C VAL A 78 -2.88 -4.34 -15.84
N SER A 79 -1.92 -3.41 -15.79
CA SER A 79 -2.11 -2.00 -16.20
C SER A 79 -2.52 -1.81 -17.66
N SER A 80 -2.00 -2.62 -18.58
CA SER A 80 -2.22 -2.46 -20.04
C SER A 80 -3.66 -2.76 -20.49
N THR A 81 -4.48 -3.33 -19.61
CA THR A 81 -5.91 -3.62 -19.89
C THR A 81 -6.76 -2.35 -19.95
N SER A 82 -6.31 -1.25 -19.34
CA SER A 82 -7.02 0.03 -19.35
C SER A 82 -6.57 0.90 -20.53
N ARG A 83 -7.47 1.11 -21.50
CA ARG A 83 -7.21 2.02 -22.65
C ARG A 83 -6.85 3.43 -22.19
N THR A 84 -7.51 3.93 -21.16
CA THR A 84 -7.25 5.26 -20.59
C THR A 84 -5.84 5.35 -20.00
N LEU A 85 -5.42 4.32 -19.25
CA LEU A 85 -4.09 4.29 -18.65
C LEU A 85 -3.00 4.17 -19.73
N SER A 86 -3.20 3.32 -20.73
CA SER A 86 -2.27 3.18 -21.86
C SER A 86 -2.08 4.49 -22.62
N ALA A 87 -3.17 5.20 -22.94
CA ALA A 87 -3.09 6.51 -23.59
C ALA A 87 -2.39 7.55 -22.72
N HIS A 88 -2.66 7.57 -21.41
CA HIS A 88 -1.98 8.47 -20.47
C HIS A 88 -0.47 8.23 -20.42
N LEU A 89 -0.03 6.97 -20.35
CA LEU A 89 1.39 6.62 -20.31
C LEU A 89 2.11 6.94 -21.63
N ALA A 90 1.44 6.82 -22.77
CA ALA A 90 1.99 7.27 -24.05
C ALA A 90 2.24 8.79 -24.05
N GLY A 91 1.26 9.59 -23.62
CA GLY A 91 1.43 11.05 -23.51
C GLY A 91 2.50 11.46 -22.49
N LEU A 92 2.65 10.71 -21.40
CA LEU A 92 3.75 10.90 -20.44
C LEU A 92 5.11 10.69 -21.10
N ALA A 93 5.26 9.63 -21.90
CA ALA A 93 6.51 9.34 -22.62
C ALA A 93 6.87 10.47 -23.59
N GLU A 94 5.91 10.99 -24.35
CA GLU A 94 6.10 12.15 -25.24
C GLU A 94 6.54 13.41 -24.49
N THR A 95 6.03 13.60 -23.26
CA THR A 95 6.38 14.76 -22.43
C THR A 95 7.80 14.67 -21.90
N ILE A 96 8.25 13.46 -21.50
CA ILE A 96 9.56 13.25 -20.87
C ILE A 96 10.72 13.24 -21.88
N VAL A 97 10.48 12.76 -23.11
CA VAL A 97 11.53 12.60 -24.14
C VAL A 97 11.86 13.90 -24.88
N ARG A 98 11.11 14.99 -24.63
CA ARG A 98 11.44 16.33 -25.13
C ARG A 98 12.68 16.92 -24.49
#